data_AF-A0AA51DKB2-F1
#
_entry.id   AF-A0AA51DKB2-F1
#
_cell.length_a   1.000
_cell.length_b   1.000
_cell.length_c   1.000
_cell.angle_alpha   90.00
_cell.angle_beta   90.00
_cell.angle_gamma   90.00
#
_symmetry.space_group_name_H-M   'P 1'
#
loop_
_entity.id
_entity.type
_entity.pdbx_description
1 polymer ?
#
loop_
_entity_poly.entity_id
_entity_poly.type
_entity_poly.pdbx_seq_one_letter_code
_entity_poly.pdbx_strand_id
1 'polypeptide(L)'
;MNFVELTVTIMLKKDIFFADSGYVIGKNINKSMLLDKDLKELHPKKEYKHYVFNSFYPLEKDKIYKNGKLYIFKIRGLNLGFMRKVQECLQRLESHDFKVISVATSEVKQRRINELYTVTPLIITIDSKPWLQGEDLDLFKHRLEDNLEKKYKSFFNEDINIQDKFIKRLKFKNRMPMYFNYKGIKLLANKVSIEVQDNEEAQKIAFMAIAVGVGEKNSAIGAGFCSGK
;
A
#
# COMPACT_ATOMS: atom_id res chain seq x y z
N MET A 1 10.58 13.57 8.83
CA MET A 1 10.05 13.01 7.57
C MET A 1 8.59 13.40 7.42
N ASN A 2 8.11 13.71 6.22
CA ASN A 2 6.69 13.92 5.94
C ASN A 2 6.29 13.06 4.74
N PHE A 3 5.00 12.78 4.57
CA PHE A 3 4.48 12.16 3.35
C PHE A 3 3.19 12.83 2.90
N VAL A 4 2.83 12.63 1.64
CA VAL A 4 1.59 13.16 1.06
C VAL A 4 0.54 12.06 1.06
N GLU A 5 -0.69 12.41 1.45
CA GLU A 5 -1.88 11.57 1.29
C GLU A 5 -2.84 12.24 0.29
N LEU A 6 -3.19 11.51 -0.77
CA LEU A 6 -4.29 11.84 -1.67
C LEU A 6 -5.53 11.10 -1.21
N THR A 7 -6.64 11.81 -1.06
CA THR A 7 -7.97 11.24 -0.87
C THR A 7 -8.75 11.38 -2.17
N VAL A 8 -9.00 10.25 -2.84
CA VAL A 8 -9.64 10.19 -4.15
C VAL A 8 -11.08 9.77 -3.97
N THR A 9 -12.01 10.65 -4.35
CA THR A 9 -13.45 10.32 -4.42
C THR A 9 -13.78 9.89 -5.83
N ILE A 10 -14.44 8.74 -5.96
CA ILE A 10 -14.81 8.15 -7.25
C ILE A 10 -16.27 7.71 -7.27
N MET A 11 -16.84 7.62 -8.46
CA MET A 11 -18.11 6.93 -8.72
C MET A 11 -17.82 5.69 -9.58
N LEU A 12 -18.20 4.50 -9.10
CA LEU A 12 -18.01 3.27 -9.88
C LEU A 12 -18.91 3.25 -11.11
N LYS A 13 -18.40 2.68 -12.21
CA LYS A 13 -19.15 2.48 -13.46
C LYS A 13 -19.59 1.03 -13.68
N LYS A 14 -19.20 0.15 -12.76
CA LYS A 14 -19.54 -1.27 -12.74
C LYS A 14 -19.37 -1.83 -11.34
N ASP A 15 -19.98 -2.98 -11.10
CA ASP A 15 -19.77 -3.73 -9.86
C ASP A 15 -18.34 -4.29 -9.81
N ILE A 16 -17.73 -4.26 -8.62
CA ILE A 16 -16.37 -4.75 -8.39
C ILE A 16 -16.37 -5.63 -7.15
N PHE A 17 -15.98 -6.89 -7.30
CA PHE A 17 -15.79 -7.77 -6.16
C PHE A 17 -14.60 -7.31 -5.31
N PHE A 18 -14.72 -7.45 -3.98
CA PHE A 18 -13.77 -6.92 -3.01
C PHE A 18 -12.31 -7.29 -3.31
N ALA A 19 -12.06 -8.55 -3.68
CA ALA A 19 -10.71 -9.04 -3.95
C ALA A 19 -10.09 -8.49 -5.25
N ASP A 20 -10.92 -7.94 -6.16
CA ASP A 20 -10.47 -7.31 -7.41
C ASP A 20 -10.16 -5.81 -7.25
N SER A 21 -10.65 -5.20 -6.17
CA SER A 21 -10.53 -3.74 -5.94
C SER A 21 -9.09 -3.23 -6.03
N GLY A 22 -8.15 -3.93 -5.41
CA GLY A 22 -6.74 -3.54 -5.43
C GLY A 22 -6.17 -3.48 -6.85
N TYR A 23 -6.46 -4.50 -7.66
CA TYR A 23 -6.04 -4.54 -9.07
C TYR A 23 -6.72 -3.46 -9.91
N VAL A 24 -8.02 -3.21 -9.71
CA VAL A 24 -8.74 -2.15 -10.42
C VAL A 24 -8.17 -0.77 -10.11
N ILE A 25 -7.95 -0.45 -8.83
CA ILE A 25 -7.36 0.83 -8.42
C ILE A 25 -5.94 0.96 -8.99
N GLY A 26 -5.08 -0.04 -8.79
CA GLY A 26 -3.69 -0.01 -9.25
C GLY A 26 -3.56 0.11 -10.77
N LYS A 27 -4.40 -0.60 -11.54
CA LYS A 27 -4.45 -0.46 -13.00
C LYS A 27 -4.82 0.96 -13.43
N ASN A 28 -5.76 1.60 -12.73
CA ASN A 28 -6.20 2.95 -13.06
C ASN A 28 -5.21 4.04 -12.67
N ILE A 29 -4.52 3.89 -11.52
CA ILE A 29 -3.38 4.75 -11.17
C ILE A 29 -2.28 4.62 -12.23
N ASN A 30 -1.96 3.40 -12.65
CA ASN A 30 -0.98 3.19 -13.73
C ASN A 30 -1.44 3.80 -15.06
N LYS A 31 -2.74 3.70 -15.39
CA LYS A 31 -3.31 4.34 -16.59
C LYS A 31 -3.19 5.86 -16.52
N SER A 32 -3.46 6.47 -15.36
CA SER A 32 -3.36 7.93 -15.21
C SER A 32 -1.92 8.41 -15.36
N MET A 33 -0.93 7.64 -14.90
CA MET A 33 0.50 7.96 -15.07
C MET A 33 0.92 8.11 -16.54
N LEU A 34 0.20 7.52 -17.50
CA LEU A 34 0.48 7.66 -18.93
C LEU A 34 0.15 9.05 -19.48
N LEU A 35 -0.55 9.89 -18.70
CA LEU A 35 -0.94 11.27 -19.04
C LEU A 35 0.15 12.31 -18.72
N ASP A 36 1.27 11.88 -18.15
CA ASP A 36 2.44 12.70 -17.85
C ASP A 36 3.71 12.04 -18.43
N LYS A 37 4.58 12.83 -19.05
CA LYS A 37 5.76 12.30 -19.75
C LYS A 37 6.73 11.61 -18.80
N ASP A 38 7.00 12.21 -17.64
CA ASP A 38 7.98 11.70 -16.70
C ASP A 38 7.43 10.46 -15.95
N LEU A 39 6.15 10.49 -15.58
CA LEU A 39 5.52 9.32 -14.95
C LEU A 39 5.41 8.13 -15.92
N LYS A 40 5.24 8.38 -17.22
CA LYS A 40 5.20 7.33 -18.25
C LYS A 40 6.54 6.58 -18.34
N GLU A 41 7.66 7.26 -18.17
CA GLU A 41 9.00 6.64 -18.15
C GLU A 41 9.28 5.84 -16.87
N LEU A 42 8.72 6.28 -15.73
CA LEU A 42 8.85 5.58 -14.45
C LEU A 42 7.95 4.35 -14.34
N HIS A 43 6.76 4.37 -14.96
CA HIS A 43 5.78 3.28 -14.87
C HIS A 43 6.34 1.87 -15.17
N PRO A 44 7.15 1.64 -16.23
CA PRO A 44 7.65 0.31 -16.59
C PRO A 44 8.84 -0.17 -15.73
N LYS A 45 9.51 0.72 -14.98
CA LYS A 45 10.69 0.35 -14.18
C LYS A 45 10.30 -0.61 -13.06
N LYS A 46 11.07 -1.69 -12.91
CA LYS A 46 10.92 -2.70 -11.84
C LYS A 46 11.62 -2.25 -10.57
N GLU A 47 11.23 -1.09 -10.05
CA GLU A 47 11.78 -0.49 -8.83
C GLU A 47 10.67 -0.23 -7.79
N TYR A 48 11.08 0.03 -6.55
CA TYR A 48 10.13 0.54 -5.56
C TYR A 48 9.60 1.89 -6.06
N LYS A 49 8.28 2.02 -6.13
CA LYS A 49 7.63 3.29 -6.55
C LYS A 49 7.36 4.24 -5.37
N HIS A 50 7.70 3.80 -4.16
CA HIS A 50 7.58 4.55 -2.89
C HIS A 50 6.19 5.19 -2.67
N TYR A 51 5.14 4.47 -3.07
CA TYR A 51 3.76 4.80 -2.77
C TYR A 51 2.93 3.52 -2.51
N VAL A 52 1.84 3.68 -1.77
CA VAL A 52 0.84 2.64 -1.51
C VAL A 52 -0.56 3.24 -1.55
N PHE A 53 -1.58 2.42 -1.75
CA PHE A 53 -2.98 2.82 -1.66
C PHE A 53 -3.82 1.79 -0.93
N ASN A 54 -4.98 2.17 -0.40
CA ASN A 54 -5.92 1.25 0.22
C ASN A 54 -7.06 0.85 -0.74
N SER A 55 -7.96 -0.04 -0.28
CA SER A 55 -9.16 -0.42 -1.04
C SER A 55 -10.25 0.67 -0.97
N PHE A 56 -11.33 0.47 -1.71
CA PHE A 56 -12.52 1.32 -1.66
C PHE A 56 -13.14 1.34 -0.26
N TYR A 57 -13.67 2.49 0.11
CA TYR A 57 -14.39 2.72 1.36
C TYR A 57 -15.68 3.53 1.08
N PRO A 58 -16.81 3.24 1.75
CA PRO A 58 -17.02 2.20 2.77
C PRO A 58 -16.99 0.77 2.22
N LEU A 59 -16.78 -0.20 3.11
CA LEU A 59 -16.84 -1.62 2.76
C LEU A 59 -18.30 -2.06 2.57
N GLU A 60 -18.54 -2.87 1.54
CA GLU A 60 -19.85 -3.49 1.30
C GLU A 60 -19.98 -4.84 2.02
N LYS A 61 -21.14 -5.08 2.64
CA LYS A 61 -21.40 -6.29 3.43
C LYS A 61 -21.36 -7.56 2.58
N ASP A 62 -21.85 -7.48 1.35
CA ASP A 62 -21.85 -8.58 0.37
C ASP A 62 -20.53 -8.71 -0.40
N LYS A 63 -19.52 -7.88 -0.06
CA LYS A 63 -18.20 -7.84 -0.69
C LYS A 63 -18.25 -7.44 -2.17
N ILE A 64 -19.31 -6.79 -2.63
CA ILE A 64 -19.43 -6.28 -4.01
C ILE A 64 -19.63 -4.78 -3.94
N TYR A 65 -18.59 -4.02 -4.32
CA TYR A 65 -18.72 -2.59 -4.53
C TYR A 65 -19.64 -2.31 -5.72
N LYS A 66 -20.60 -1.41 -5.53
CA LYS A 66 -21.75 -1.17 -6.41
C LYS A 66 -21.52 -0.10 -7.47
N ASN A 67 -21.96 -0.38 -8.70
CA ASN A 67 -22.08 0.57 -9.79
C ASN A 67 -22.91 1.81 -9.38
N GLY A 68 -22.53 2.99 -9.86
CA GLY A 68 -23.20 4.26 -9.60
C GLY A 68 -22.98 4.84 -8.20
N LYS A 69 -22.39 4.08 -7.26
CA LYS A 69 -22.14 4.52 -5.89
C LYS A 69 -20.79 5.22 -5.75
N LEU A 70 -20.73 6.18 -4.83
CA LEU A 70 -19.50 6.89 -4.46
C LEU A 70 -18.67 6.06 -3.48
N TYR A 71 -17.36 6.01 -3.74
CA TYR A 71 -16.36 5.45 -2.84
C TYR A 71 -15.16 6.37 -2.73
N ILE A 72 -14.40 6.17 -1.66
CA ILE A 72 -13.14 6.85 -1.41
C ILE A 72 -12.04 5.81 -1.34
N PHE A 73 -10.88 6.12 -1.91
CA PHE A 73 -9.63 5.45 -1.58
C PHE A 73 -8.53 6.48 -1.39
N LYS A 74 -7.45 6.06 -0.72
CA LYS A 74 -6.32 6.89 -0.35
C LYS A 74 -5.05 6.40 -1.01
N ILE A 75 -4.20 7.31 -1.45
CA ILE A 75 -2.86 7.05 -1.95
C ILE A 75 -1.88 7.79 -1.07
N ARG A 76 -0.81 7.14 -0.62
CA ARG A 76 0.26 7.76 0.15
C ARG A 76 1.59 7.57 -0.56
N GLY A 77 2.48 8.56 -0.44
CA GLY A 77 3.82 8.47 -0.97
C GLY A 77 4.75 9.53 -0.40
N LEU A 78 6.05 9.24 -0.42
CA LEU A 78 7.09 10.10 0.15
C LEU A 78 7.51 11.23 -0.80
N ASN A 79 7.50 10.99 -2.11
CA ASN A 79 7.96 11.96 -3.09
C ASN A 79 6.85 12.96 -3.45
N LEU A 80 6.95 14.19 -2.95
CA LEU A 80 5.97 15.26 -3.17
C LEU A 80 5.75 15.56 -4.66
N GLY A 81 6.83 15.66 -5.45
CA GLY A 81 6.75 15.96 -6.88
C GLY A 81 5.99 14.87 -7.66
N PHE A 82 6.29 13.61 -7.36
CA PHE A 82 5.58 12.45 -7.90
C PHE A 82 4.09 12.47 -7.51
N MET A 83 3.79 12.67 -6.22
CA MET A 83 2.42 12.66 -5.71
C MET A 83 1.57 13.79 -6.31
N ARG A 84 2.15 14.98 -6.52
CA ARG A 84 1.49 16.09 -7.22
C ARG A 84 1.12 15.73 -8.67
N LYS A 85 2.04 15.13 -9.42
CA LYS A 85 1.75 14.69 -10.79
C LYS A 85 0.70 13.60 -10.83
N VAL A 86 0.73 12.65 -9.89
CA VAL A 86 -0.31 11.62 -9.76
C VAL A 86 -1.68 12.25 -9.50
N GLN A 87 -1.77 13.26 -8.63
CA GLN A 87 -3.00 14.01 -8.39
C GLN A 87 -3.54 14.65 -9.68
N GLU A 88 -2.71 15.41 -10.40
CA GLU A 88 -3.09 16.06 -11.67
C GLU A 88 -3.52 15.06 -12.75
N CYS A 89 -2.85 13.91 -12.82
CA CYS A 89 -3.19 12.84 -13.75
C CYS A 89 -4.52 12.16 -13.40
N LEU A 90 -4.79 11.91 -12.11
CA LEU A 90 -6.03 11.29 -11.66
C LEU A 90 -7.25 12.18 -11.93
N GLN A 91 -7.12 13.50 -11.78
CA GLN A 91 -8.19 14.45 -12.11
C GLN A 91 -8.60 14.42 -13.59
N ARG A 92 -7.66 14.04 -14.47
CA ARG A 92 -7.87 13.92 -15.92
C ARG A 92 -8.12 12.48 -16.38
N LEU A 93 -8.19 11.52 -15.46
CA LEU A 93 -8.30 10.11 -15.80
C LEU A 93 -9.68 9.77 -16.37
N GLU A 94 -9.69 9.32 -17.61
CA GLU A 94 -10.84 8.61 -18.18
C GLU A 94 -10.70 7.10 -17.98
N SER A 95 -11.68 6.49 -17.33
CA SER A 95 -11.70 5.05 -17.07
C SER A 95 -13.09 4.44 -17.29
N HIS A 96 -13.12 3.17 -17.68
CA HIS A 96 -14.33 2.35 -17.73
C HIS A 96 -14.68 1.74 -16.37
N ASP A 97 -13.77 1.76 -15.41
CA ASP A 97 -13.99 1.18 -14.08
C ASP A 97 -14.68 2.18 -13.14
N PHE A 98 -14.26 3.45 -13.19
CA PHE A 98 -14.83 4.52 -12.38
C PHE A 98 -14.62 5.91 -13.00
N LYS A 99 -15.39 6.89 -12.53
CA LYS A 99 -15.15 8.32 -12.76
C LYS A 99 -14.51 8.92 -11.51
N VAL A 100 -13.42 9.67 -11.67
CA VAL A 100 -12.85 10.48 -10.58
C VAL A 100 -13.73 11.72 -10.39
N ILE A 101 -14.18 11.95 -9.16
CA ILE A 101 -15.01 13.09 -8.77
C ILE A 101 -14.16 14.20 -8.17
N SER A 102 -13.24 13.84 -7.28
CA SER A 102 -12.30 14.79 -6.67
C SER A 102 -11.03 14.08 -6.18
N VAL A 103 -9.96 14.86 -6.07
CA VAL A 103 -8.70 14.44 -5.44
C VAL A 103 -8.29 15.54 -4.48
N ALA A 104 -8.37 15.25 -3.18
CA ALA A 104 -7.89 16.13 -2.12
C ALA A 104 -6.51 15.70 -1.65
N THR A 105 -5.68 16.65 -1.20
CA THR A 105 -4.29 16.40 -0.82
C THR A 105 -4.05 16.90 0.59
N SER A 106 -3.33 16.12 1.40
CA SER A 106 -2.84 16.53 2.70
C SER A 106 -1.41 16.07 2.92
N GLU A 107 -0.69 16.79 3.78
CA GLU A 107 0.64 16.42 4.24
C GLU A 107 0.54 15.86 5.65
N VAL A 108 1.18 14.71 5.87
CA VAL A 108 1.24 14.05 7.17
C VAL A 108 2.67 14.20 7.71
N LYS A 109 2.79 14.81 8.88
CA LYS A 109 4.06 14.98 9.58
C LYS A 109 4.39 13.77 10.44
N GLN A 110 5.69 13.51 10.59
CA GLN A 110 6.18 12.45 11.46
C GLN A 110 5.67 12.62 12.90
N ARG A 111 5.24 11.50 13.46
CA ARG A 111 4.81 11.36 14.84
C ARG A 111 5.28 10.02 15.37
N ARG A 112 5.33 9.89 16.69
CA ARG A 112 5.59 8.60 17.35
C ARG A 112 4.51 7.58 16.98
N ILE A 113 4.93 6.35 16.72
CA ILE A 113 4.07 5.23 16.36
C ILE A 113 4.42 4.06 17.28
N ASN A 114 3.47 3.66 18.12
CA ASN A 114 3.65 2.54 19.04
C ASN A 114 3.16 1.23 18.41
N GLU A 115 2.12 1.30 17.57
CA GLU A 115 1.58 0.15 16.85
C GLU A 115 1.28 0.50 15.40
N LEU A 116 1.70 -0.37 14.47
CA LEU A 116 1.22 -0.38 13.09
C LEU A 116 0.21 -1.49 12.91
N TYR A 117 -0.84 -1.24 12.13
CA TYR A 117 -1.75 -2.28 11.69
C TYR A 117 -2.05 -2.14 10.20
N THR A 118 -2.15 -3.28 9.52
CA THR A 118 -2.45 -3.33 8.10
C THR A 118 -3.95 -3.14 7.85
N VAL A 119 -4.30 -2.03 7.19
CA VAL A 119 -5.66 -1.74 6.73
C VAL A 119 -6.04 -2.68 5.58
N THR A 120 -5.14 -2.81 4.59
CA THR A 120 -5.19 -3.84 3.56
C THR A 120 -4.16 -4.93 3.88
N PRO A 121 -4.47 -6.22 3.66
CA PRO A 121 -3.54 -7.30 4.05
C PRO A 121 -2.22 -7.17 3.28
N LEU A 122 -1.12 -7.58 3.91
CA LEU A 122 0.22 -7.55 3.36
C LEU A 122 0.58 -8.88 2.70
N ILE A 123 1.47 -8.82 1.71
CA ILE A 123 1.98 -10.00 1.00
C ILE A 123 3.46 -10.15 1.35
N ILE A 124 3.86 -11.36 1.71
CA ILE A 124 5.25 -11.81 1.82
C ILE A 124 5.38 -13.11 1.05
N THR A 125 6.44 -13.21 0.26
CA THR A 125 6.81 -14.41 -0.47
C THR A 125 8.18 -14.96 -0.02
N ILE A 126 8.31 -16.27 -0.07
CA ILE A 126 9.57 -17.01 0.13
C ILE A 126 9.73 -17.92 -1.08
N ASP A 127 10.86 -17.83 -1.76
CA ASP A 127 11.19 -18.65 -2.94
C ASP A 127 10.06 -18.66 -3.98
N SER A 128 9.49 -17.47 -4.22
CA SER A 128 8.36 -17.23 -5.14
C SER A 128 7.03 -17.90 -4.74
N LYS A 129 6.91 -18.39 -3.50
CA LYS A 129 5.68 -18.93 -2.92
C LYS A 129 5.16 -18.01 -1.82
N PRO A 130 3.83 -17.96 -1.59
CA PRO A 130 3.28 -17.18 -0.49
C PRO A 130 3.69 -17.78 0.86
N TRP A 131 4.04 -16.93 1.84
CA TRP A 131 4.17 -17.39 3.22
C TRP A 131 2.79 -17.69 3.83
N LEU A 132 2.67 -18.77 4.58
CA LEU A 132 1.44 -19.25 5.21
C LEU A 132 1.52 -19.22 6.73
N GLN A 133 0.39 -18.93 7.40
CA GLN A 133 0.32 -19.00 8.86
C GLN A 133 0.60 -20.44 9.33
N GLY A 134 1.60 -20.59 10.20
CA GLY A 134 2.11 -21.89 10.64
C GLY A 134 3.53 -22.19 10.14
N GLU A 135 4.01 -21.45 9.15
CA GLU A 135 5.42 -21.43 8.77
C GLU A 135 6.25 -20.58 9.77
N ASP A 136 7.57 -20.53 9.55
CA ASP A 136 8.52 -19.84 10.42
C ASP A 136 8.17 -18.34 10.57
N LEU A 137 7.83 -17.95 11.80
CA LEU A 137 7.47 -16.58 12.16
C LEU A 137 8.67 -15.63 12.15
N ASP A 138 9.86 -16.09 12.51
CA ASP A 138 11.04 -15.25 12.53
C ASP A 138 11.50 -14.95 11.11
N LEU A 139 11.42 -15.95 10.21
CA LEU A 139 11.59 -15.73 8.78
C LEU A 139 10.59 -14.70 8.23
N PHE A 140 9.32 -14.75 8.66
CA PHE A 140 8.33 -13.74 8.26
C PHE A 140 8.72 -12.33 8.71
N LYS A 141 9.19 -12.17 9.96
CA LYS A 141 9.65 -10.89 10.51
C LYS A 141 10.87 -10.36 9.74
N HIS A 142 11.90 -11.19 9.54
CA HIS A 142 13.10 -10.80 8.79
C HIS A 142 12.78 -10.40 7.36
N ARG A 143 11.90 -11.14 6.67
CA ARG A 143 11.44 -10.76 5.32
C ARG A 143 10.73 -9.40 5.30
N LEU A 144 9.99 -9.08 6.36
CA LEU A 144 9.31 -7.79 6.49
C LEU A 144 10.31 -6.66 6.76
N GLU A 145 11.28 -6.87 7.64
CA GLU A 145 12.35 -5.92 7.97
C GLU A 145 13.26 -5.69 6.76
N ASP A 146 13.71 -6.74 6.07
CA ASP A 146 14.45 -6.69 4.80
C ASP A 146 13.74 -5.81 3.76
N ASN A 147 12.43 -6.00 3.61
CA ASN A 147 11.63 -5.23 2.66
C ASN A 147 11.66 -3.74 3.00
N LEU A 148 11.59 -3.40 4.28
CA LEU A 148 11.61 -2.03 4.76
C LEU A 148 13.00 -1.41 4.63
N GLU A 149 14.07 -2.13 4.99
CA GLU A 149 15.45 -1.68 4.79
C GLU A 149 15.73 -1.36 3.31
N LYS A 150 15.33 -2.27 2.40
CA LYS A 150 15.49 -2.07 0.95
C LYS A 150 14.71 -0.87 0.44
N LYS A 151 13.51 -0.61 0.95
CA LYS A 151 12.71 0.57 0.61
C LYS A 151 13.35 1.86 1.13
N TYR A 152 13.87 1.83 2.36
CA TYR A 152 14.57 2.96 2.97
C TYR A 152 15.82 3.31 2.16
N LYS A 153 16.69 2.32 1.91
CA LYS A 153 17.89 2.48 1.09
C LYS A 153 17.57 2.99 -0.31
N SER A 154 16.55 2.43 -0.95
CA SER A 154 16.14 2.84 -2.29
C SER A 154 15.62 4.28 -2.36
N PHE A 155 15.08 4.83 -1.28
CA PHE A 155 14.53 6.20 -1.26
C PHE A 155 15.53 7.23 -0.77
N PHE A 156 16.20 6.94 0.35
CA PHE A 156 17.12 7.87 1.02
C PHE A 156 18.57 7.71 0.58
N ASN A 157 18.89 6.63 -0.15
CA ASN A 157 20.27 6.26 -0.48
C ASN A 157 21.17 6.09 0.76
N GLU A 158 20.56 5.64 1.86
CA GLU A 158 21.18 5.43 3.17
C GLU A 158 20.87 4.03 3.67
N ASP A 159 21.83 3.37 4.29
CA ASP A 159 21.61 2.10 4.97
C ASP A 159 20.99 2.32 6.36
N ILE A 160 20.11 1.40 6.75
CA ILE A 160 19.52 1.35 8.08
C ILE A 160 19.45 -0.12 8.51
N ASN A 161 19.80 -0.40 9.76
CA ASN A 161 19.78 -1.76 10.31
C ASN A 161 18.65 -1.85 11.33
N ILE A 162 17.58 -2.53 10.94
CA ILE A 162 16.41 -2.79 11.76
C ILE A 162 16.14 -4.27 12.02
N GLN A 163 17.02 -5.16 11.57
CA GLN A 163 16.92 -6.60 11.87
C GLN A 163 16.82 -6.83 13.37
N ASP A 164 15.73 -7.47 13.79
CA ASP A 164 15.35 -7.74 15.20
C ASP A 164 15.22 -6.47 16.07
N LYS A 165 15.25 -5.28 15.45
CA LYS A 165 15.20 -3.97 16.11
C LYS A 165 13.96 -3.18 15.75
N PHE A 166 13.09 -3.66 14.85
CA PHE A 166 11.84 -2.98 14.51
C PHE A 166 10.62 -3.62 15.15
N ILE A 167 10.48 -4.94 15.07
CA ILE A 167 9.29 -5.65 15.54
C ILE A 167 9.45 -6.07 17.00
N LYS A 168 8.74 -5.40 17.92
CA LYS A 168 8.65 -5.84 19.32
C LYS A 168 7.70 -7.02 19.47
N ARG A 169 6.57 -6.97 18.75
CA ARG A 169 5.56 -8.04 18.76
C ARG A 169 4.78 -8.03 17.46
N LEU A 170 4.47 -9.20 16.91
CA LEU A 170 3.62 -9.36 15.74
C LEU A 170 2.36 -10.17 16.10
N LYS A 171 1.19 -9.72 15.64
CA LYS A 171 -0.10 -10.39 15.83
C LYS A 171 -0.85 -10.50 14.50
N PHE A 172 -1.19 -11.71 14.08
CA PHE A 172 -2.10 -11.92 12.97
C PHE A 172 -3.54 -11.54 13.36
N LYS A 173 -4.25 -10.84 12.47
CA LYS A 173 -5.64 -10.38 12.67
C LYS A 173 -6.66 -11.16 11.86
N ASN A 174 -6.20 -11.96 10.90
CA ASN A 174 -7.02 -12.88 10.12
C ASN A 174 -6.74 -14.33 10.56
N ARG A 175 -7.79 -15.15 10.67
CA ARG A 175 -7.67 -16.59 10.97
C ARG A 175 -7.28 -17.42 9.74
N MET A 176 -7.78 -17.03 8.58
CA MET A 176 -7.46 -17.65 7.29
C MET A 176 -6.78 -16.61 6.39
N PRO A 177 -5.83 -17.01 5.52
CA PRO A 177 -5.23 -16.10 4.54
C PRO A 177 -6.30 -15.35 3.74
N MET A 178 -6.13 -14.04 3.64
CA MET A 178 -6.88 -13.22 2.70
C MET A 178 -6.22 -13.31 1.32
N TYR A 179 -6.86 -12.76 0.29
CA TYR A 179 -6.25 -12.72 -1.04
C TYR A 179 -6.63 -11.48 -1.83
N PHE A 180 -5.78 -11.18 -2.81
CA PHE A 180 -6.07 -10.27 -3.92
C PHE A 180 -6.14 -11.07 -5.21
N ASN A 181 -7.08 -10.74 -6.08
CA ASN A 181 -7.06 -11.20 -7.46
C ASN A 181 -6.12 -10.30 -8.27
N TYR A 182 -5.18 -10.89 -8.99
CA TYR A 182 -4.22 -10.16 -9.79
C TYR A 182 -3.87 -10.93 -11.05
N LYS A 183 -4.23 -10.42 -12.23
CA LYS A 183 -3.88 -11.01 -13.54
C LYS A 183 -4.17 -12.53 -13.64
N GLY A 184 -5.33 -12.96 -13.15
CA GLY A 184 -5.77 -14.36 -13.22
C GLY A 184 -5.25 -15.27 -12.11
N ILE A 185 -4.40 -14.78 -11.20
CA ILE A 185 -3.94 -15.54 -10.02
C ILE A 185 -4.46 -14.93 -8.71
N LYS A 186 -4.47 -15.73 -7.64
CA LYS A 186 -4.73 -15.28 -6.28
C LYS A 186 -3.42 -15.09 -5.53
N LEU A 187 -3.21 -13.88 -5.02
CA LEU A 187 -2.05 -13.56 -4.16
C LEU A 187 -2.50 -13.62 -2.71
N LEU A 188 -1.96 -14.59 -1.96
CA LEU A 188 -2.28 -14.76 -0.55
C LEU A 188 -1.64 -13.67 0.31
N ALA A 189 -2.38 -13.22 1.32
CA ALA A 189 -2.02 -12.07 2.13
C ALA A 189 -2.52 -12.23 3.57
N ASN A 190 -1.84 -11.57 4.51
CA ASN A 190 -2.16 -11.61 5.93
C ASN A 190 -2.40 -10.20 6.48
N LYS A 191 -3.37 -10.07 7.39
CA LYS A 191 -3.51 -8.87 8.21
C LYS A 191 -2.72 -9.05 9.48
N VAL A 192 -1.92 -8.05 9.84
CA VAL A 192 -1.13 -8.06 11.06
C VAL A 192 -1.29 -6.75 11.83
N SER A 193 -0.99 -6.80 13.12
CA SER A 193 -0.47 -5.63 13.83
C SER A 193 0.92 -5.89 14.38
N ILE A 194 1.71 -4.81 14.43
CA ILE A 194 3.13 -4.78 14.77
C ILE A 194 3.27 -3.76 15.90
N GLU A 195 3.62 -4.24 17.09
CA GLU A 195 4.12 -3.38 18.16
C GLU A 195 5.55 -2.96 17.77
N VAL A 196 5.78 -1.65 17.67
CA VAL A 196 7.05 -1.07 17.20
C VAL A 196 7.99 -0.90 18.38
N GLN A 197 9.27 -1.19 18.19
CA GLN A 197 10.31 -0.93 19.20
C GLN A 197 10.48 0.58 19.46
N ASP A 198 10.94 0.92 20.67
CA ASP A 198 11.17 2.31 21.09
C ASP A 198 12.62 2.76 20.84
N ASN A 199 13.07 2.63 19.60
CA ASN A 199 14.36 3.16 19.12
C ASN A 199 14.15 4.05 17.89
N GLU A 200 15.15 4.88 17.59
CA GLU A 200 15.05 5.91 16.55
C GLU A 200 14.81 5.31 15.16
N GLU A 201 15.53 4.24 14.83
CA GLU A 201 15.44 3.54 13.54
C GLU A 201 14.05 2.94 13.34
N ALA A 202 13.51 2.28 14.36
CA ALA A 202 12.18 1.70 14.33
C ALA A 202 11.10 2.76 14.14
N GLN A 203 11.24 3.93 14.77
CA GLN A 203 10.29 5.04 14.59
C GLN A 203 10.38 5.66 13.19
N LYS A 204 11.58 5.82 12.63
CA LYS A 204 11.78 6.25 11.23
C LYS A 204 11.10 5.25 10.27
N ILE A 205 11.37 3.96 10.43
CA ILE A 205 10.78 2.93 9.57
C ILE A 205 9.28 2.80 9.76
N ALA A 206 8.77 2.91 10.98
CA ALA A 206 7.34 2.84 11.22
C ALA A 206 6.59 3.94 10.47
N PHE A 207 7.13 5.16 10.48
CA PHE A 207 6.54 6.26 9.74
C PHE A 207 6.63 6.05 8.22
N MET A 208 7.76 5.53 7.73
CA MET A 208 7.92 5.18 6.31
C MET A 208 6.92 4.08 5.90
N ALA A 209 6.72 3.06 6.72
CA ALA A 209 5.76 1.98 6.49
C ALA A 209 4.32 2.48 6.32
N ILE A 210 3.92 3.55 7.03
CA ILE A 210 2.61 4.21 6.80
C ILE A 210 2.55 4.88 5.43
N ALA A 211 3.66 5.49 4.99
CA ALA A 211 3.75 6.24 3.74
C ALA A 211 3.80 5.34 2.50
N VAL A 212 4.51 4.21 2.55
CA VAL A 212 4.80 3.37 1.36
C VAL A 212 4.33 1.92 1.50
N GLY A 213 3.74 1.56 2.63
CA GLY A 213 3.25 0.22 2.91
C GLY A 213 4.35 -0.79 3.24
N VAL A 214 3.94 -1.90 3.85
CA VAL A 214 4.82 -3.01 4.24
C VAL A 214 4.69 -4.19 3.28
N GLY A 215 5.73 -5.02 3.19
CA GLY A 215 5.76 -6.19 2.32
C GLY A 215 5.73 -5.84 0.83
N GLU A 216 5.10 -6.70 0.03
CA GLU A 216 5.18 -6.65 -1.42
C GLU A 216 3.92 -6.12 -2.11
N LYS A 217 4.05 -5.74 -3.39
CA LYS A 217 2.95 -5.33 -4.29
C LYS A 217 2.16 -4.08 -3.83
N ASN A 218 2.78 -3.20 -3.04
CA ASN A 218 2.15 -1.97 -2.52
C ASN A 218 1.59 -1.07 -3.63
N SER A 219 2.37 -0.81 -4.68
CA SER A 219 1.97 0.06 -5.79
C SER A 219 1.13 -0.64 -6.88
N ALA A 220 1.11 -1.98 -6.88
CA ALA A 220 0.42 -2.74 -7.91
C ALA A 220 -1.04 -3.04 -7.54
N ILE A 221 -1.29 -3.34 -6.27
CA ILE A 221 -2.61 -3.77 -5.77
C ILE A 221 -2.95 -3.18 -4.39
N GLY A 222 -2.12 -2.28 -3.84
CA GLY A 222 -2.42 -1.64 -2.56
C GLY A 222 -2.23 -2.55 -1.35
N ALA A 223 -1.44 -3.63 -1.48
CA ALA A 223 -1.16 -4.53 -0.36
C ALA A 223 -0.32 -3.82 0.72
N GLY A 224 -0.53 -4.20 1.98
CA GLY A 224 0.25 -3.71 3.12
C GLY A 224 0.08 -2.22 3.44
N PHE A 225 -1.03 -1.58 3.04
CA PHE A 225 -1.34 -0.22 3.46
C PHE A 225 -1.57 -0.20 4.98
N CYS A 226 -0.82 0.61 5.70
CA CYS A 226 -0.81 0.62 7.16
C CYS A 226 -1.49 1.86 7.74
N SER A 227 -1.89 1.75 8.99
CA SER A 227 -2.21 2.88 9.85
C SER A 227 -1.48 2.70 11.18
N GLY A 228 -1.13 3.80 11.82
CA GLY A 228 -0.37 3.81 13.06
C GLY A 228 -1.19 4.37 14.22
N LYS A 229 -0.99 3.87 15.42
CA LYS A 229 -1.40 4.51 16.67
C LYS A 229 -0.20 5.11 17.36
#